data_AF-A0A1M4SY39-F1
#
_entry.id   AF-A0A1M4SY39-F1
#
_cell.length_a   1.000
_cell.length_b   1.000
_cell.length_c   1.000
_cell.angle_alpha   90.00
_cell.angle_beta   90.00
_cell.angle_gamma   90.00
#
_symmetry.space_group_name_H-M   'P 1'
#
loop_
_entity.id
_entity.type
_entity.pdbx_description
1 polymer ?
#
loop_
_entity_poly.entity_id
_entity_poly.type
_entity_poly.pdbx_seq_one_letter_code
_entity_poly.pdbx_strand_id
1 'polypeptide(L)'
;MKIMVIDGDFMVTKDLMYAHLNRVFSFPKYFGSNLDALWDVLNESSEPTVVEFTHVNAVIEHLGKYGEKLVSIFHQLDEENEFYTVNFYPGEIKANK
;
A
#
# COMPACT_ATOMS: atom_id res chain seq x y z
N MET A 1 6.31 13.80 10.16
CA MET A 1 4.97 13.46 9.65
C MET A 1 5.02 13.53 8.15
N LYS A 2 4.78 12.40 7.47
CA LYS A 2 4.80 12.28 6.02
C LYS A 2 3.40 12.04 5.48
N ILE A 3 3.16 12.50 4.25
CA ILE A 3 1.96 12.16 3.48
C ILE A 3 2.45 11.46 2.22
N MET A 4 2.01 10.22 2.03
CA MET A 4 2.36 9.35 0.92
C MET A 4 1.12 9.12 0.07
N VAL A 5 1.19 9.40 -1.23
CA VAL A 5 0.05 9.21 -2.14
C VAL A 5 0.32 8.01 -3.02
N ILE A 6 -0.57 7.03 -2.96
CA ILE A 6 -0.56 5.82 -3.78
C ILE A 6 -1.73 5.92 -4.75
N ASP A 7 -1.46 5.69 -6.03
CA ASP A 7 -2.48 5.69 -7.07
C ASP A 7 -2.47 4.33 -7.76
N GLY A 8 -3.55 3.59 -7.55
CA GLY A 8 -3.76 2.24 -8.04
C GLY A 8 -3.80 2.13 -9.57
N ASP A 9 -4.07 3.22 -10.29
CA ASP A 9 -4.06 3.22 -11.77
C ASP A 9 -2.66 2.97 -12.34
N PHE A 10 -1.59 3.27 -11.58
CA PHE A 10 -0.22 2.94 -11.99
C PHE A 10 0.15 1.47 -11.73
N MET A 11 -0.69 0.70 -11.05
CA MET A 11 -0.37 -0.67 -10.59
C MET A 11 -0.89 -1.76 -11.54
N VAL A 12 -0.68 -1.58 -12.85
CA VAL A 12 -1.19 -2.50 -13.88
C VAL A 12 -0.47 -3.86 -13.89
N THR A 13 0.80 -3.89 -13.48
CA THR A 13 1.60 -5.10 -13.31
C THR A 13 2.34 -5.06 -11.97
N LYS A 14 2.82 -6.22 -11.49
CA LYS A 14 3.60 -6.28 -10.23
C LYS A 14 4.84 -5.39 -10.28
N ASP A 15 5.51 -5.33 -11.44
CA ASP A 15 6.71 -4.51 -11.60
C ASP A 15 6.38 -3.01 -11.53
N LEU A 16 5.30 -2.58 -12.21
CA LEU A 16 4.85 -1.18 -12.15
C LEU A 16 4.34 -0.81 -10.75
N MET A 17 3.66 -1.74 -10.08
CA MET A 17 3.23 -1.61 -8.69
C MET A 17 4.44 -1.39 -7.77
N TYR A 18 5.47 -2.24 -7.81
CA TYR A 18 6.66 -2.05 -6.99
C TYR A 18 7.46 -0.81 -7.36
N ALA A 19 7.55 -0.47 -8.64
CA ALA A 19 8.19 0.77 -9.08
C ALA A 19 7.46 2.01 -8.54
N HIS A 20 6.12 2.00 -8.57
CA HIS A 20 5.29 3.07 -8.01
C HIS A 20 5.49 3.17 -6.49
N LEU A 21 5.39 2.06 -5.76
CA LEU A 21 5.59 2.04 -4.32
C LEU A 21 7.01 2.48 -3.93
N ASN A 22 8.03 2.02 -4.65
CA ASN A 22 9.40 2.45 -4.40
C ASN A 22 9.58 3.96 -4.63
N ARG A 23 8.88 4.55 -5.61
CA ARG A 23 8.90 6.01 -5.82
C ARG A 23 8.24 6.76 -4.66
N VAL A 24 7.16 6.22 -4.10
CA VAL A 24 6.42 6.83 -2.99
C VAL A 24 7.20 6.72 -1.68
N PHE A 25 7.68 5.51 -1.35
CA PHE A 25 8.28 5.20 -0.05
C PHE A 25 9.81 5.26 -0.02
N SER A 26 10.47 5.31 -1.19
CA SER A 26 11.93 5.26 -1.31
C SER A 26 12.54 4.05 -0.59
N PHE A 27 12.14 2.84 -1.01
CA PHE A 27 12.56 1.61 -0.34
C PHE A 27 14.08 1.40 -0.37
N PRO A 28 14.63 0.71 0.63
CA PRO A 28 16.06 0.45 0.70
C PRO A 28 16.53 -0.49 -0.42
N LYS A 29 17.84 -0.46 -0.72
CA LYS A 29 18.45 -1.27 -1.79
C LYS A 29 18.26 -2.79 -1.63
N TYR A 30 18.00 -3.25 -0.42
CA TYR A 30 17.76 -4.67 -0.10
C TYR A 30 16.29 -5.10 -0.27
N PHE A 31 15.43 -4.23 -0.79
CA PHE A 31 14.01 -4.53 -0.96
C PHE A 31 13.76 -5.69 -1.95
N GLY A 32 13.15 -6.77 -1.45
CA GLY A 32 12.98 -8.04 -2.16
C GLY A 32 11.83 -8.11 -3.18
N SER A 33 11.13 -7.00 -3.45
CA SER A 33 10.00 -6.93 -4.40
C SER A 33 8.95 -8.04 -4.22
N ASN A 34 8.63 -8.33 -2.96
CA ASN A 34 7.58 -9.26 -2.55
C ASN A 34 6.77 -8.65 -1.39
N LEU A 35 5.61 -9.23 -1.10
CA LEU A 35 4.67 -8.67 -0.12
C LEU A 35 5.19 -8.76 1.31
N ASP A 36 5.95 -9.80 1.64
CA ASP A 36 6.54 -9.95 2.97
C ASP A 36 7.61 -8.87 3.20
N ALA A 37 8.49 -8.64 2.21
CA ALA A 37 9.47 -7.56 2.25
C ALA A 37 8.84 -6.16 2.27
N LEU A 38 7.65 -6.00 1.67
CA LEU A 38 6.88 -4.76 1.75
C LEU A 38 6.38 -4.52 3.17
N TRP A 39 5.80 -5.54 3.79
CA TRP A 39 5.36 -5.48 5.18
C TRP A 39 6.52 -5.11 6.11
N ASP A 40 7.65 -5.81 6.00
CA ASP A 40 8.82 -5.57 6.85
C ASP A 40 9.30 -4.11 6.75
N VAL A 41 9.46 -3.58 5.54
CA VAL A 41 9.96 -2.21 5.33
C VAL A 41 8.95 -1.15 5.82
N LEU A 42 7.65 -1.37 5.62
CA LEU A 42 6.64 -0.41 6.08
C LEU A 42 6.55 -0.43 7.61
N ASN A 43 6.57 -1.61 8.23
CA ASN A 43 6.38 -1.79 9.65
C ASN A 43 7.61 -1.43 10.50
N GLU A 44 8.82 -1.45 9.91
CA GLU A 44 10.04 -0.95 10.57
C GLU A 44 10.02 0.58 10.80
N SER A 45 9.19 1.33 10.06
CA SER A 45 9.12 2.79 10.21
C SER A 45 8.41 3.18 11.51
N SER A 46 9.07 3.99 12.33
CA SER A 46 8.47 4.65 13.51
C SER A 46 8.13 6.12 13.25
N GLU A 47 8.10 6.54 11.98
CA GLU A 47 7.75 7.91 11.61
C GLU A 47 6.25 8.02 11.29
N PRO A 48 5.50 8.92 11.96
CA PRO A 48 4.09 9.16 11.64
C PRO A 48 3.86 9.43 10.16
N THR A 49 3.07 8.59 9.50
CA THR A 49 2.88 8.58 8.05
C THR A 49 1.41 8.39 7.71
N VAL A 50 0.86 9.31 6.92
CA VAL A 50 -0.47 9.18 6.34
C VAL A 50 -0.33 8.66 4.91
N VAL A 51 -1.06 7.59 4.57
CA VAL A 51 -1.11 7.01 3.23
C VAL A 51 -2.48 7.30 2.62
N GLU A 52 -2.49 7.99 1.50
CA GLU A 52 -3.69 8.29 0.72
C GLU A 52 -3.70 7.34 -0.49
N PHE A 53 -4.52 6.30 -0.44
CA PHE A 53 -4.57 5.23 -1.45
C PHE A 53 -5.80 5.39 -2.35
N THR A 54 -5.59 5.86 -3.58
CA THR A 54 -6.65 6.03 -4.58
C THR A 54 -6.71 4.84 -5.56
N HIS A 55 -7.87 4.63 -6.18
CA HIS A 55 -8.06 3.64 -7.25
C HIS A 55 -7.73 2.19 -6.86
N VAL A 56 -8.06 1.81 -5.63
CA VAL A 56 -7.88 0.44 -5.10
C VAL A 56 -8.51 -0.62 -6.00
N ASN A 57 -9.69 -0.34 -6.55
CA ASN A 57 -10.39 -1.24 -7.47
C ASN A 57 -9.53 -1.56 -8.70
N ALA A 58 -8.80 -0.59 -9.25
CA ALA A 58 -7.93 -0.81 -10.40
C ALA A 58 -6.79 -1.78 -10.07
N VAL A 59 -6.26 -1.73 -8.84
CA VAL A 59 -5.25 -2.69 -8.37
C VAL A 59 -5.81 -4.11 -8.36
N ILE A 60 -7.03 -4.30 -7.84
CA ILE A 60 -7.69 -5.60 -7.75
C ILE A 60 -8.03 -6.11 -9.16
N GLU A 61 -8.54 -5.25 -10.04
CA GLU A 61 -8.86 -5.59 -11.43
C GLU A 61 -7.62 -6.03 -12.21
N HIS A 62 -6.48 -5.36 -12.04
CA HIS A 62 -5.25 -5.67 -12.79
C HIS A 62 -4.44 -6.83 -12.19
N LEU A 63 -4.35 -6.92 -10.86
CA LEU A 63 -3.47 -7.87 -10.16
C LEU A 63 -4.23 -9.04 -9.53
N GLY A 64 -5.56 -9.03 -9.57
CA GLY A 64 -6.43 -10.06 -9.00
C GLY A 64 -6.14 -10.32 -7.53
N LYS A 65 -6.03 -11.60 -7.16
CA LYS A 65 -5.68 -12.04 -5.79
C LYS A 65 -4.39 -11.43 -5.23
N TYR A 66 -3.47 -11.03 -6.10
CA TYR A 66 -2.26 -10.37 -5.63
C TYR A 66 -2.53 -8.93 -5.20
N GLY A 67 -3.40 -8.22 -5.94
CA GLY A 67 -3.88 -6.90 -5.58
C GLY A 67 -4.68 -6.92 -4.28
N GLU A 68 -5.55 -7.91 -4.09
CA GLU A 68 -6.28 -8.10 -2.83
C GLU A 68 -5.34 -8.22 -1.62
N LYS A 69 -4.26 -9.01 -1.75
CA LYS A 69 -3.25 -9.15 -0.70
C LYS A 69 -2.46 -7.88 -0.45
N LEU A 70 -2.13 -7.13 -1.51
CA LEU A 70 -1.47 -5.83 -1.38
C LEU A 70 -2.34 -4.86 -0.58
N VAL A 71 -3.62 -4.76 -0.93
CA VAL A 71 -4.57 -3.87 -0.26
C VAL A 71 -4.74 -4.29 1.21
N SER A 72 -4.82 -5.60 1.48
CA SER A 72 -4.86 -6.13 2.85
C SER A 72 -3.66 -5.72 3.69
N ILE A 73 -2.45 -5.63 3.11
CA ILE A 73 -1.26 -5.13 3.83
C ILE A 73 -1.45 -3.70 4.31
N PHE A 74 -2.03 -2.84 3.48
CA PHE A 74 -2.26 -1.44 3.87
C PHE A 74 -3.38 -1.31 4.92
N HIS A 75 -4.40 -2.16 4.89
CA HIS A 75 -5.39 -2.26 5.97
C HIS A 75 -4.73 -2.70 7.28
N GLN A 76 -3.93 -3.77 7.25
CA GLN A 76 -3.21 -4.26 8.44
C GLN A 76 -2.23 -3.22 8.98
N LEU A 77 -1.60 -2.43 8.12
CA LEU A 77 -0.68 -1.39 8.55
C LEU A 77 -1.39 -0.29 9.34
N ASP A 78 -2.61 0.11 8.94
CA ASP A 78 -3.45 1.04 9.70
C ASP A 78 -3.92 0.46 11.04
N GLU A 79 -4.24 -0.84 11.06
CA GLU A 79 -4.76 -1.52 12.25
C GLU A 79 -3.68 -1.86 13.28
N GLU A 80 -2.49 -2.27 12.83
CA GLU A 80 -1.43 -2.83 13.68
C GLU A 80 -0.29 -1.86 14.00
N ASN A 81 -0.13 -0.78 13.23
CA ASN A 81 0.96 0.17 13.41
C ASN A 81 0.46 1.59 13.72
N GLU A 82 0.64 2.02 14.97
CA GLU A 82 0.20 3.35 15.45
C GLU A 82 0.84 4.55 14.74
N PHE A 83 1.94 4.33 14.01
CA PHE A 83 2.59 5.37 13.23
C PHE A 83 1.96 5.55 11.84
N TYR A 84 1.07 4.65 11.41
CA TYR A 84 0.41 4.76 10.12
C TYR A 84 -1.05 5.15 10.26
N THR A 85 -1.51 5.93 9.29
CA THR A 85 -2.94 6.15 9.04
C THR A 85 -3.17 5.97 7.55
N VAL A 86 -4.05 5.06 7.16
CA VAL A 86 -4.31 4.73 5.75
C VAL A 86 -5.74 5.11 5.37
N ASN A 87 -5.86 6.04 4.42
CA ASN A 87 -7.12 6.51 3.86
C ASN A 87 -7.28 5.97 2.44
N PHE A 88 -8.39 5.29 2.16
CA PHE A 88 -8.70 4.75 0.83
C PHE A 88 -9.69 5.64 0.08
N TYR A 89 -9.52 5.81 -1.24
CA TYR A 89 -10.34 6.69 -2.08
C TYR A 89 -10.78 6.06 -3.42
N PRO A 90 -12.03 6.31 -3.86
CA PRO A 90 -13.12 6.86 -3.06
C PRO A 90 -13.38 5.94 -1.87
N GLY A 91 -13.68 6.51 -0.69
CA GLY A 91 -13.80 5.79 0.58
C GLY A 91 -14.36 4.39 0.40
N GLU A 92 -13.62 3.35 0.81
CA GLU A 92 -14.11 1.98 0.69
C GLU A 92 -15.50 1.91 1.33
N ILE A 93 -16.48 1.40 0.57
CA ILE A 93 -17.75 1.03 1.16
C ILE A 93 -17.42 -0.13 2.07
N LYS A 94 -17.18 0.14 3.36
CA LYS A 94 -17.12 -0.89 4.39
C LYS A 94 -18.43 -1.65 4.29
N ALA A 95 -18.40 -2.83 3.68
CA ALA A 95 -19.53 -3.72 3.68
C ALA A 95 -19.78 -4.04 5.15
N ASN A 96 -20.86 -3.48 5.71
CA ASN A 96 -21.29 -3.72 7.08
C ASN A 96 -21.29 -5.24 7.29
N LYS A 97 -20.39 -5.69 8.15
CA LYS A 97 -20.28 -7.09 8.56
C LYS A 97 -21.28 -7.38 9.66
#